data_AF-A0A9E5I0K3-F1
#
_entry.id   AF-A0A9E5I0K3-F1
#
_cell.length_a   1.000
_cell.length_b   1.000
_cell.length_c   1.000
_cell.angle_alpha   90.00
_cell.angle_beta   90.00
_cell.angle_gamma   90.00
#
_symmetry.space_group_name_H-M   'P 1'
#
loop_
_entity.id
_entity.type
_entity.pdbx_description
1 polymer ?
#
loop_
_entity_poly.entity_id
_entity_poly.type
_entity_poly.pdbx_seq_one_letter_code
_entity_poly.pdbx_strand_id
1 'polypeptide(L)'
;EHLMLVDLGRNDLGRVCAPGSVNVVEFMHLERYSHVMHIVSTVVGELADDKSPVDALYSVFPAGTLSGAPKPRAMEIIEDHEPFRRGIYGGAIGYVDFTGNLDTCIAIRTAVIKNGIAYVQAGAGIVADSIPANEEEECRSKAAAVLGAVAAANHLRALT
;
A
#
# COMPACT_ATOMS: atom_id res chain seq x y z
N GLU A 1 6.99 -10.13 10.05
CA GLU A 1 6.31 -8.93 9.53
C GLU A 1 4.77 -9.08 9.46
N HIS A 2 4.23 -10.02 8.67
CA HIS A 2 2.79 -10.07 8.33
C HIS A 2 1.81 -9.97 9.50
N LEU A 3 2.01 -10.74 10.58
CA LEU A 3 1.12 -10.71 11.75
C LEU A 3 1.00 -9.31 12.38
N MET A 4 2.11 -8.57 12.44
CA MET A 4 2.10 -7.20 12.99
C MET A 4 1.22 -6.27 12.15
N LEU A 5 1.19 -6.47 10.83
CA LEU A 5 0.37 -5.67 9.91
C LEU A 5 -1.11 -6.05 9.98
N VAL A 6 -1.41 -7.34 10.22
CA VAL A 6 -2.79 -7.79 10.51
C VAL A 6 -3.30 -7.15 11.80
N ASP A 7 -2.50 -7.17 12.86
CA ASP A 7 -2.87 -6.53 14.13
C ASP A 7 -3.03 -5.01 14.00
N LEU A 8 -2.18 -4.36 13.21
CA LEU A 8 -2.34 -2.95 12.88
C LEU A 8 -3.66 -2.70 12.13
N GLY A 9 -4.01 -3.52 11.16
CA GLY A 9 -5.29 -3.42 10.44
C GLY A 9 -6.50 -3.60 11.36
N ARG A 10 -6.44 -4.55 12.31
CA ARG A 10 -7.48 -4.71 13.35
C ARG A 10 -7.61 -3.46 14.23
N ASN A 11 -6.48 -2.90 14.66
CA ASN A 11 -6.47 -1.69 15.48
C ASN A 11 -7.03 -0.48 14.73
N ASP A 12 -6.71 -0.35 13.45
CA ASP A 12 -7.20 0.76 12.63
C ASP A 12 -8.70 0.65 12.35
N LEU A 13 -9.22 -0.53 12.00
CA LEU A 13 -10.67 -0.74 11.86
C LEU A 13 -11.41 -0.58 13.19
N GLY A 14 -10.80 -1.02 14.30
CA GLY A 14 -11.42 -0.93 15.63
C GLY A 14 -11.75 0.49 16.11
N ARG A 15 -11.18 1.53 15.49
CA ARG A 15 -11.49 2.94 15.81
C ARG A 15 -12.80 3.45 15.19
N VAL A 16 -13.28 2.77 14.14
CA VAL A 16 -14.39 3.23 13.29
C VAL A 16 -15.49 2.18 13.11
N CYS A 17 -15.22 0.92 13.44
CA CYS A 17 -16.18 -0.16 13.37
C CYS A 17 -16.96 -0.34 14.69
N ALA A 18 -18.17 -0.91 14.60
CA ALA A 18 -18.98 -1.27 15.75
C ALA A 18 -18.22 -2.24 16.68
N PRO A 19 -18.28 -2.06 18.02
CA PRO A 19 -17.58 -2.94 18.96
C PRO A 19 -17.91 -4.43 18.75
N GLY A 20 -16.88 -5.27 18.63
CA GLY A 20 -17.04 -6.71 18.42
C GLY A 20 -17.24 -7.14 16.97
N SER A 21 -17.37 -6.21 16.01
CA SER A 21 -17.56 -6.55 14.59
C SER A 21 -16.26 -6.84 13.82
N VAL A 22 -15.11 -6.37 14.33
CA VAL A 22 -13.82 -6.50 13.62
C VAL A 22 -13.28 -7.92 13.73
N ASN A 23 -13.15 -8.58 12.58
CA ASN A 23 -12.72 -9.97 12.47
C ASN A 23 -11.70 -10.17 11.35
N VAL A 24 -10.78 -11.12 11.55
CA VAL A 24 -9.89 -11.62 10.50
C VAL A 24 -10.59 -12.79 9.84
N VAL A 25 -11.08 -12.62 8.61
CA VAL A 25 -11.87 -13.65 7.90
C VAL A 25 -11.01 -14.54 7.03
N GLU A 26 -9.84 -14.06 6.62
CA GLU A 26 -8.82 -14.86 5.93
C GLU A 26 -7.46 -14.55 6.54
N PHE A 27 -6.67 -15.57 6.82
CA PHE A 27 -5.40 -15.41 7.51
C PHE A 27 -4.28 -16.16 6.79
N MET A 28 -3.24 -15.42 6.38
CA MET A 28 -2.02 -15.94 5.77
C MET A 28 -2.26 -16.84 4.56
N HIS A 29 -3.18 -16.45 3.68
CA HIS A 29 -3.40 -17.13 2.41
C HIS A 29 -2.40 -16.66 1.36
N LEU A 30 -2.03 -17.55 0.43
CA LEU A 30 -1.11 -17.23 -0.65
C LEU A 30 -1.87 -16.77 -1.90
N GLU A 31 -1.66 -15.52 -2.30
CA GLU A 31 -2.10 -15.00 -3.58
C GLU A 31 -0.97 -15.02 -4.60
N ARG A 32 -1.27 -15.47 -5.82
CA ARG A 32 -0.30 -15.57 -6.92
C ARG A 32 -0.65 -14.55 -8.00
N TYR A 33 0.32 -13.69 -8.32
CA TYR A 33 0.29 -12.75 -9.43
C TYR A 33 1.29 -13.20 -10.50
N SER A 34 1.34 -12.51 -11.64
CA SER A 34 2.14 -12.91 -12.82
C SER A 34 3.62 -13.17 -12.52
N HIS A 35 4.21 -12.44 -11.58
CA HIS A 35 5.66 -12.51 -11.28
C HIS A 35 5.99 -12.57 -9.79
N VAL A 36 4.99 -12.50 -8.91
CA VAL A 36 5.18 -12.49 -7.46
C VAL A 36 4.05 -13.24 -6.76
N MET A 37 4.30 -13.69 -5.54
CA MET A 37 3.28 -14.19 -4.63
C MET A 37 3.28 -13.35 -3.35
N HIS A 38 2.11 -13.07 -2.81
CA HIS A 38 1.96 -12.34 -1.55
C HIS A 38 1.27 -13.24 -0.52
N ILE A 39 1.70 -13.13 0.74
CA ILE A 39 0.91 -13.60 1.87
C ILE A 39 -0.12 -12.50 2.15
N VAL A 40 -1.40 -12.87 2.16
CA VAL A 40 -2.52 -11.93 2.31
C VAL A 40 -3.40 -12.39 3.47
N SER A 41 -3.93 -11.42 4.20
CA SER A 41 -4.97 -11.62 5.20
C SER A 41 -6.05 -10.58 4.99
N THR A 42 -7.29 -10.96 5.27
CA THR A 42 -8.47 -10.10 5.10
C THR A 42 -9.04 -9.78 6.48
N VAL A 43 -9.08 -8.48 6.81
CA VAL A 43 -9.69 -7.96 8.04
C VAL A 43 -10.93 -7.17 7.66
N VAL A 44 -12.06 -7.49 8.26
CA VAL A 44 -13.36 -6.85 8.01
C VAL A 44 -13.97 -6.35 9.31
N GLY A 45 -14.85 -5.37 9.23
CA GLY A 45 -15.65 -4.90 10.34
C GLY A 45 -16.89 -4.17 9.84
N GLU A 46 -17.91 -4.07 10.69
CA GLU A 46 -19.11 -3.30 10.38
C GLU A 46 -18.86 -1.86 10.80
N LEU A 47 -19.00 -0.91 9.86
CA LEU A 47 -18.82 0.51 10.15
C LEU A 47 -19.84 0.95 11.22
N ALA A 48 -19.40 1.74 12.21
CA ALA A 48 -20.31 2.23 13.24
C ALA A 48 -21.34 3.23 12.65
N ASP A 49 -22.53 3.28 13.24
CA ASP A 49 -23.66 4.09 12.74
C ASP A 49 -23.35 5.60 12.62
N ASP A 50 -22.37 6.10 13.38
CA ASP A 50 -21.92 7.49 13.38
C ASP A 50 -20.71 7.76 12.48
N LYS A 51 -20.26 6.78 11.67
CA LYS A 51 -19.10 6.87 10.79
C LYS A 51 -19.47 6.79 9.33
N SER A 52 -18.69 7.47 8.51
CA SER A 52 -18.76 7.44 7.05
C SER A 52 -17.65 6.56 6.45
N PRO A 53 -17.79 6.10 5.20
CA PRO A 53 -16.72 5.37 4.49
C PRO A 53 -15.40 6.15 4.44
N VAL A 54 -15.46 7.48 4.41
CA VAL A 54 -14.28 8.34 4.41
C VAL A 54 -13.56 8.31 5.77
N ASP A 55 -14.28 8.20 6.88
CA ASP A 55 -13.68 7.99 8.21
C ASP A 55 -12.93 6.66 8.26
N ALA A 56 -13.47 5.62 7.62
CA ALA A 56 -12.79 4.33 7.51
C ALA A 56 -11.47 4.46 6.74
N LEU A 57 -11.47 5.15 5.59
CA LEU A 57 -10.26 5.44 4.84
C LEU A 57 -9.22 6.18 5.70
N TYR A 58 -9.61 7.26 6.38
CA TYR A 58 -8.70 8.02 7.24
C TYR A 58 -8.13 7.19 8.39
N SER A 59 -8.91 6.28 8.97
CA SER A 59 -8.44 5.44 10.07
C SER A 59 -7.33 4.47 9.65
N VAL A 60 -7.44 3.91 8.43
CA VAL A 60 -6.45 2.96 7.90
C VAL A 60 -5.27 3.66 7.21
N PHE A 61 -5.39 4.94 6.87
CA PHE A 61 -4.40 5.67 6.10
C PHE A 61 -3.22 6.20 6.94
N PRO A 62 -1.98 6.23 6.39
CA PRO A 62 -1.54 5.43 5.25
C PRO A 62 -1.44 3.95 5.62
N ALA A 63 -1.40 3.09 4.60
CA ALA A 63 -1.35 1.65 4.80
C ALA A 63 -0.12 1.22 5.62
N GLY A 64 -0.34 0.32 6.59
CA GLY A 64 0.71 -0.22 7.45
C GLY A 64 1.89 -0.82 6.70
N THR A 65 1.63 -1.46 5.55
CA THR A 65 2.61 -2.06 4.64
C THR A 65 3.56 -1.03 4.01
N LEU A 66 3.18 0.25 3.97
CA LEU A 66 3.97 1.34 3.40
C LEU A 66 4.49 2.32 4.46
N SER A 67 4.08 2.16 5.71
CA SER A 67 4.61 2.92 6.85
C SER A 67 5.51 2.06 7.75
N GLY A 68 4.95 1.00 8.33
CA GLY A 68 5.52 0.24 9.43
C GLY A 68 4.66 0.27 10.71
N ALA A 69 5.15 -0.38 11.77
CA ALA A 69 4.46 -0.50 13.05
C ALA A 69 5.44 -0.27 14.22
N PRO A 70 5.13 0.59 15.21
CA PRO A 70 3.95 1.47 15.30
C PRO A 70 3.92 2.56 14.21
N LYS A 71 2.75 2.78 13.60
CA LYS A 71 2.60 3.64 12.40
C LYS A 71 3.14 5.07 12.56
N PRO A 72 2.82 5.84 13.61
CA PRO A 72 3.34 7.20 13.76
C PRO A 72 4.87 7.25 13.83
N ARG A 73 5.48 6.38 14.64
CA ARG A 73 6.92 6.34 14.80
C ARG A 73 7.64 5.90 13.52
N ALA A 74 7.07 4.95 12.79
CA ALA A 74 7.62 4.51 11.52
C ALA A 74 7.59 5.64 10.47
N MET A 75 6.51 6.43 10.43
CA MET A 75 6.42 7.60 9.53
C MET A 75 7.43 8.70 9.88
N GLU A 76 7.71 8.94 11.16
CA GLU A 76 8.77 9.87 11.59
C GLU A 76 10.16 9.42 11.09
N ILE A 77 10.48 8.14 11.24
CA ILE A 77 11.74 7.57 10.74
C ILE A 77 11.83 7.69 9.21
N ILE A 78 10.74 7.42 8.51
CA ILE A 78 10.67 7.60 7.05
C ILE A 78 10.98 9.05 6.67
N GLU A 79 10.36 10.03 7.36
CA GLU A 79 10.60 11.45 7.11
C GLU A 79 12.07 11.85 7.37
N ASP A 80 12.69 11.30 8.41
CA ASP A 80 14.10 11.58 8.74
C ASP A 80 15.07 11.03 7.68
N HIS A 81 14.69 9.97 6.97
CA HIS A 81 15.57 9.24 6.04
C HIS A 81 15.27 9.48 4.56
N GLU A 82 14.04 9.85 4.18
CA GLU A 82 13.70 10.10 2.79
C GLU A 82 14.03 11.54 2.38
N PRO A 83 14.77 11.75 1.28
CA PRO A 83 15.21 13.09 0.87
C PRO A 83 14.09 13.97 0.33
N PHE A 84 12.91 13.42 0.05
CA PHE A 84 11.78 14.12 -0.57
C PHE A 84 10.45 13.61 -0.03
N ARG A 85 9.41 14.44 -0.17
CA ARG A 85 8.03 14.02 0.07
C ARG A 85 7.62 12.91 -0.92
N ARG A 86 6.98 11.86 -0.42
CA ARG A 86 6.50 10.71 -1.22
C ARG A 86 5.46 11.05 -2.30
N GLY A 87 4.78 12.19 -2.18
CA GLY A 87 3.71 12.56 -3.12
C GLY A 87 2.60 11.50 -3.10
N ILE A 88 2.31 10.88 -4.24
CA ILE A 88 1.30 9.81 -4.29
C ILE A 88 1.80 8.47 -3.76
N TYR A 89 3.12 8.22 -3.67
CA TYR A 89 3.64 6.92 -3.30
C TYR A 89 3.23 6.52 -1.88
N GLY A 90 2.61 5.35 -1.74
CA GLY A 90 2.03 4.88 -0.49
C GLY A 90 0.73 5.59 -0.08
N GLY A 91 0.21 6.48 -0.92
CA GLY A 91 -1.11 7.06 -0.82
C GLY A 91 -2.22 6.11 -1.27
N ALA A 92 -3.42 6.65 -1.46
CA ALA A 92 -4.61 5.91 -1.89
C ALA A 92 -5.12 6.45 -3.24
N ILE A 93 -5.47 5.56 -4.16
CA ILE A 93 -6.08 5.87 -5.45
C ILE A 93 -7.37 5.07 -5.55
N GLY A 94 -8.48 5.71 -5.90
CA GLY A 94 -9.77 5.04 -5.95
C GLY A 94 -10.92 5.99 -6.20
N TYR A 95 -12.11 5.59 -5.77
CA TYR A 95 -13.33 6.37 -5.91
C TYR A 95 -14.17 6.36 -4.63
N VAL A 96 -15.05 7.36 -4.54
CA VAL A 96 -16.18 7.40 -3.63
C VAL A 96 -17.41 7.68 -4.48
N ASP A 97 -18.49 6.92 -4.28
CA ASP A 97 -19.74 7.13 -4.99
C ASP A 97 -20.82 7.79 -4.13
N PHE A 98 -21.91 8.21 -4.78
CA PHE A 98 -23.03 8.89 -4.11
C PHE A 98 -23.92 7.95 -3.29
N THR A 99 -23.69 6.63 -3.35
CA THR A 99 -24.42 5.64 -2.57
C THR A 99 -23.68 5.21 -1.30
N GLY A 100 -22.49 5.77 -1.06
CA GLY A 100 -21.69 5.49 0.12
C GLY A 100 -20.70 4.35 -0.06
N ASN A 101 -20.38 3.94 -1.28
CA ASN A 101 -19.28 3.01 -1.50
C ASN A 101 -17.96 3.76 -1.67
N LEU A 102 -16.89 3.16 -1.15
CA LEU A 102 -15.52 3.63 -1.28
C LEU A 102 -14.66 2.41 -1.58
N ASP A 103 -13.89 2.49 -2.67
CA ASP A 103 -12.89 1.48 -3.00
C ASP A 103 -11.60 2.18 -3.41
N THR A 104 -10.49 1.78 -2.79
CA THR A 104 -9.19 2.37 -3.00
C THR A 104 -8.10 1.31 -2.97
N CYS A 105 -7.12 1.46 -3.85
CA CYS A 105 -5.86 0.73 -3.79
C CYS A 105 -4.74 1.62 -3.25
N ILE A 106 -3.70 0.99 -2.72
CA ILE A 106 -2.48 1.69 -2.34
C ILE A 106 -1.72 2.07 -3.63
N ALA A 107 -1.26 3.31 -3.70
CA ALA A 107 -0.46 3.83 -4.80
C ALA A 107 0.99 3.28 -4.76
N ILE A 108 1.12 2.01 -5.12
CA ILE A 108 2.38 1.31 -5.39
C ILE A 108 2.39 0.79 -6.83
N ARG A 109 3.57 0.38 -7.33
CA ARG A 109 3.73 -0.05 -8.73
C ARG A 109 3.10 0.94 -9.72
N THR A 110 3.28 2.22 -9.44
CA THR A 110 2.66 3.34 -10.16
C THR A 110 3.75 4.24 -10.74
N ALA A 111 3.53 4.79 -11.93
CA ALA A 111 4.36 5.83 -12.52
C ALA A 111 3.64 7.18 -12.49
N VAL A 112 4.31 8.22 -12.00
CA VAL A 112 3.86 9.62 -12.17
C VAL A 112 4.60 10.19 -13.37
N ILE A 113 3.87 10.64 -14.40
CA ILE A 113 4.49 11.26 -15.58
C ILE A 113 4.32 12.77 -15.48
N LYS A 114 5.44 13.49 -15.47
CA LYS A 114 5.47 14.95 -15.47
C LYS A 114 6.58 15.45 -16.37
N ASN A 115 6.26 16.38 -17.28
CA ASN A 115 7.22 16.98 -18.21
C ASN A 115 8.06 15.95 -19.00
N GLY A 116 7.41 14.87 -19.44
CA GLY A 116 8.08 13.80 -20.19
C GLY A 116 8.95 12.86 -19.35
N ILE A 117 8.98 13.01 -18.02
CA ILE A 117 9.74 12.15 -17.10
C ILE A 117 8.76 11.27 -16.32
N ALA A 118 8.99 9.96 -16.32
CA ALA A 118 8.27 9.00 -15.50
C ALA A 118 9.02 8.76 -14.18
N TYR A 119 8.35 9.06 -13.06
CA TYR A 119 8.84 8.82 -11.70
C TYR A 119 8.21 7.54 -11.17
N VAL A 120 9.05 6.57 -10.77
CA VAL A 120 8.62 5.30 -10.17
C VAL A 120 9.31 5.16 -8.82
N GLN A 121 8.53 5.01 -7.76
CA GLN A 121 9.03 4.80 -6.41
C GLN A 121 8.68 3.39 -5.94
N ALA A 122 9.61 2.76 -5.24
CA ALA A 122 9.47 1.43 -4.64
C ALA A 122 10.20 1.40 -3.30
N GLY A 123 9.84 0.43 -2.46
CA GLY A 123 10.40 0.25 -1.12
C GLY A 123 10.22 -1.19 -0.64
N ALA A 124 10.84 -1.48 0.50
CA ALA A 124 10.80 -2.78 1.18
C ALA A 124 10.52 -2.58 2.67
N GLY A 125 9.95 -3.61 3.30
CA GLY A 125 9.68 -3.63 4.73
C GLY A 125 10.95 -3.99 5.49
N ILE A 126 11.45 -3.09 6.33
CA ILE A 126 12.68 -3.33 7.09
C ILE A 126 12.35 -3.93 8.46
N VAL A 127 12.89 -5.11 8.72
CA VAL A 127 12.79 -5.84 9.99
C VAL A 127 14.18 -6.11 10.56
N ALA A 128 14.26 -6.61 11.79
CA ALA A 128 15.54 -6.80 12.50
C ALA A 128 16.49 -7.78 11.79
N ASP A 129 15.93 -8.74 11.05
CA ASP A 129 16.62 -9.77 10.27
C ASP A 129 16.80 -9.41 8.79
N SER A 130 16.41 -8.20 8.38
CA SER A 130 16.60 -7.72 7.00
C SER A 130 18.07 -7.69 6.60
N ILE A 131 18.34 -8.10 5.37
CA ILE A 131 19.68 -8.08 4.75
C ILE A 131 19.69 -6.92 3.75
N PRO A 132 20.50 -5.85 3.96
CA PRO A 132 20.43 -4.64 3.13
C PRO A 132 20.51 -4.88 1.61
N ALA A 133 21.33 -5.83 1.18
CA ALA A 133 21.47 -6.19 -0.23
C ALA A 133 20.18 -6.79 -0.82
N ASN A 134 19.48 -7.62 -0.04
CA ASN A 134 18.23 -8.26 -0.48
C ASN A 134 17.11 -7.21 -0.56
N GLU A 135 17.03 -6.29 0.39
CA GLU A 135 16.00 -5.24 0.41
C GLU A 135 16.15 -4.28 -0.78
N GLU A 136 17.38 -3.93 -1.14
CA GLU A 136 17.68 -3.14 -2.34
C GLU A 136 17.30 -3.90 -3.62
N GLU A 137 17.60 -5.20 -3.71
CA GLU A 137 17.20 -6.04 -4.84
C GLU A 137 15.68 -6.15 -4.96
N GLU A 138 14.97 -6.27 -3.83
CA GLU A 138 13.51 -6.28 -3.78
C GLU A 138 12.93 -4.95 -4.30
N CYS A 139 13.48 -3.82 -3.86
CA CYS A 139 13.04 -2.49 -4.31
C CYS A 139 13.22 -2.34 -5.84
N ARG A 140 14.38 -2.75 -6.37
CA ARG A 140 14.66 -2.76 -7.81
C ARG A 140 13.71 -3.67 -8.57
N SER A 141 13.47 -4.87 -8.05
CA SER A 141 12.56 -5.85 -8.66
C SER A 141 11.12 -5.34 -8.72
N LYS A 142 10.63 -4.70 -7.65
CA LYS A 142 9.30 -4.06 -7.63
C LYS A 142 9.19 -2.91 -8.63
N ALA A 143 10.22 -2.06 -8.74
CA ALA A 143 10.23 -0.94 -9.68
C ALA A 143 10.37 -1.39 -11.14
N ALA A 144 11.12 -2.47 -11.40
CA ALA A 144 11.42 -2.98 -12.73
C ALA A 144 10.18 -3.28 -13.56
N ALA A 145 9.09 -3.75 -12.94
CA ALA A 145 7.84 -4.01 -13.64
C ALA A 145 7.28 -2.74 -14.32
N VAL A 146 7.25 -1.62 -13.61
CA VAL A 146 6.71 -0.35 -14.13
C VAL A 146 7.70 0.29 -15.09
N LEU A 147 8.99 0.28 -14.76
CA LEU A 147 10.05 0.82 -15.63
C LEU A 147 10.10 0.06 -16.97
N GLY A 148 9.99 -1.27 -16.93
CA GLY A 148 9.90 -2.10 -18.12
C GLY A 148 8.67 -1.80 -18.97
N ALA A 149 7.51 -1.58 -18.34
CA ALA A 149 6.29 -1.18 -19.04
C ALA A 149 6.45 0.18 -19.75
N VAL A 150 7.04 1.18 -19.08
CA VAL A 150 7.35 2.50 -19.67
C VAL A 150 8.31 2.36 -20.85
N ALA A 151 9.37 1.57 -20.71
CA ALA A 151 10.33 1.33 -21.79
C ALA A 151 9.66 0.65 -22.99
N ALA A 152 8.89 -0.42 -22.76
CA ALA A 152 8.16 -1.12 -23.81
C ALA A 152 7.17 -0.21 -24.54
N ALA A 153 6.42 0.63 -23.80
CA ALA A 153 5.49 1.60 -24.38
C ALA A 153 6.18 2.60 -25.31
N ASN A 154 7.38 3.07 -24.95
CA ASN A 154 8.17 4.00 -25.78
C ASN A 154 8.68 3.38 -27.09
N HIS A 155 8.73 2.04 -27.18
CA HIS A 155 9.11 1.33 -28.41
C HIS A 155 7.91 1.02 -29.32
N LEU A 156 6.67 1.24 -28.86
CA LEU A 156 5.49 1.05 -29.68
C LEU A 156 5.50 2.04 -30.84
N ARG A 157 5.26 1.53 -32.05
CA ARG A 157 5.04 2.34 -33.25
C ARG A 157 3.57 2.24 -33.62
N ALA A 158 3.02 3.34 -34.13
CA ALA A 158 1.71 3.27 -34.77
C ALA A 158 1.82 2.33 -35.98
N LEU A 159 0.84 1.44 -36.13
CA LEU A 159 0.63 0.69 -37.36
C LEU A 159 0.00 1.66 -38.38
N THR A 160 0.83 2.50 -38.98
CA THR A 160 0.49 3.34 -40.13
C THR A 160 1.32 2.93 -41.32
#